data_AF-A0A929K7S0-F1
#
_entry.id   AF-A0A929K7S0-F1
#
_cell.length_a   1.000
_cell.length_b   1.000
_cell.length_c   1.000
_cell.angle_alpha   90.00
_cell.angle_beta   90.00
_cell.angle_gamma   90.00
#
_symmetry.space_group_name_H-M   'P 1'
#
loop_
_entity.id
_entity.type
_entity.pdbx_description
1 polymer ?
#
loop_
_entity_poly.entity_id
_entity_poly.type
_entity_poly.pdbx_seq_one_letter_code
_entity_poly.pdbx_strand_id
1 'polypeptide(L)' 'MRYRIFLDTNILISGIFFEGNESKILDMVVLDLIISEDVVDELKKITKRKLKYLGGRTIEIALSEI' A
#
# COMPACT_ATOMS: atom_id res chain seq x y z
N MET A 1 -17.83 11.50 11.57
CA MET A 1 -16.67 12.22 11.02
C MET A 1 -15.65 11.17 10.61
N ARG A 2 -15.24 11.12 9.33
CA ARG A 2 -14.14 10.24 8.89
C ARG A 2 -12.85 11.01 8.94
N TYR A 3 -11.79 10.38 9.43
CA TYR A 3 -10.46 10.99 9.49
C TYR A 3 -9.77 10.79 8.14
N ARG A 4 -9.23 11.88 7.59
CA ARG A 4 -8.42 11.83 6.37
C ARG A 4 -6.97 11.63 6.74
N ILE A 5 -6.34 10.60 6.20
CA ILE A 5 -4.94 10.26 6.48
C ILE A 5 -4.19 10.17 5.16
N PHE A 6 -3.08 10.91 5.08
CA PHE A 6 -2.14 10.77 3.97
C PHE A 6 -1.23 9.56 4.23
N LEU A 7 -1.12 8.69 3.23
CA LEU A 7 -0.28 7.51 3.31
C LEU A 7 1.04 7.73 2.57
N ASP A 8 2.11 7.37 3.24
CA ASP A 8 3.45 7.26 2.65
C ASP A 8 3.64 5.89 2.00
N THR A 9 4.57 5.82 1.06
CA THR A 9 4.96 4.59 0.37
C THR A 9 5.35 3.47 1.35
N ASN A 10 6.02 3.80 2.46
CA ASN A 10 6.41 2.78 3.44
C ASN A 10 5.22 2.15 4.17
N ILE A 11 4.18 2.94 4.47
CA ILE A 11 2.97 2.43 5.12
C ILE A 11 2.23 1.48 4.16
N LEU A 12 2.16 1.83 2.88
CA LEU A 12 1.58 0.96 1.87
C LEU A 12 2.38 -0.34 1.70
N ILE A 13 3.72 -0.26 1.62
CA ILE A 13 4.56 -1.46 1.53
C ILE A 13 4.36 -2.35 2.77
N SER A 14 4.40 -1.76 3.96
CA SER A 14 4.24 -2.51 5.20
C SER A 14 2.86 -3.16 5.27
N GLY A 15 1.80 -2.39 5.01
CA GLY A 15 0.42 -2.87 5.13
C GLY A 15 -0.01 -3.85 4.04
N ILE A 16 0.53 -3.76 2.83
CA ILE A 16 0.20 -4.68 1.72
C ILE A 16 0.98 -6.00 1.84
N PHE A 17 2.27 -5.94 2.21
CA PHE A 17 3.16 -7.11 2.11
C PHE A 17 3.47 -7.79 3.45
N PHE A 18 3.13 -7.17 4.58
CA PHE A 18 3.45 -7.69 5.90
C PHE A 18 2.23 -7.64 6.81
N GLU A 19 2.10 -8.62 7.71
CA GLU A 19 1.09 -8.58 8.75
C GLU A 19 1.54 -7.63 9.87
N GLY A 20 0.71 -6.65 10.23
CA GLY A 20 1.11 -5.63 11.18
C GLY A 20 0.00 -4.65 11.57
N ASN A 21 0.38 -3.54 12.20
CA ASN A 21 -0.57 -2.48 12.50
C ASN A 21 -0.95 -1.70 11.23
N GLU A 22 -0.02 -1.62 10.29
CA GLU A 22 -0.20 -0.94 9.01
C GLU A 22 -1.26 -1.64 8.16
N SER A 23 -1.30 -2.98 8.12
CA SER A 23 -2.36 -3.71 7.41
C SER A 23 -3.74 -3.43 8.02
N LYS A 24 -3.83 -3.42 9.35
CA LYS A 24 -5.08 -3.04 10.06
C LYS A 24 -5.52 -1.61 9.77
N ILE A 25 -4.59 -0.67 9.58
CA ILE A 25 -4.90 0.72 9.20
C ILE A 25 -5.48 0.78 7.78
N LEU A 26 -4.94 -0.01 6.85
CA LEU A 26 -5.48 -0.08 5.48
C LEU A 26 -6.91 -0.66 5.44
N ASP A 27 -7.22 -1.59 6.34
CA ASP A 27 -8.55 -2.22 6.43
C ASP A 27 -9.60 -1.39 7.20
N MET A 28 -9.22 -0.25 7.81
CA MET A 28 -10.13 0.54 8.63
C MET A 28 -11.12 1.37 7.80
N VAL A 29 -12.36 0.89 7.70
CA VAL A 29 -13.50 1.56 7.03
C VAL A 29 -13.91 2.95 7.56
N VAL A 30 -13.32 3.39 8.67
CA VAL A 30 -13.57 4.71 9.28
C VAL A 30 -12.60 5.80 8.80
N LEU A 31 -11.59 5.42 8.02
CA LEU A 31 -10.56 6.29 7.50
C LEU A 31 -10.78 6.57 6.01
N ASP A 32 -10.59 7.83 5.62
CA ASP A 32 -10.43 8.19 4.22
C ASP A 32 -8.92 8.24 3.94
N LEU A 33 -8.40 7.17 3.31
CA LEU A 33 -6.99 7.03 2.98
C LEU A 33 -6.67 7.81 1.70
N ILE A 34 -5.73 8.73 1.77
CA ILE A 34 -5.34 9.61 0.67
C ILE A 34 -3.92 9.27 0.25
N ILE A 35 -3.74 9.01 -1.04
CA ILE A 35 -2.45 8.65 -1.64
C ILE A 35 -2.17 9.64 -2.77
N SER A 36 -0.92 10.10 -2.90
CA SER A 36 -0.49 10.92 -4.04
C SER A 36 -0.02 10.04 -5.20
N GLU A 37 -0.07 10.57 -6.42
CA GLU A 37 0.44 9.86 -7.60
C GLU A 37 1.94 9.50 -7.46
N ASP A 38 2.73 10.39 -6.85
CA ASP A 38 4.15 10.15 -6.58
C ASP A 38 4.37 8.91 -5.69
N VAL A 39 3.53 8.72 -4.67
CA VAL A 39 3.57 7.55 -3.78
C VAL A 39 3.21 6.27 -4.54
N VAL A 40 2.23 6.32 -5.44
CA VAL A 40 1.88 5.18 -6.30
C VAL A 40 3.03 4.82 -7.24
N ASP A 41 3.68 5.82 -7.85
CA ASP A 41 4.81 5.62 -8.74
C ASP A 41 6.04 5.06 -8.01
N GLU A 42 6.30 5.54 -6.81
CA GLU A 42 7.36 5.02 -5.95
C GLU A 42 7.06 3.58 -5.54
N LEU A 43 5.84 3.27 -5.11
CA LEU A 43 5.41 1.92 -4.75
C LEU A 43 5.63 0.96 -5.92
N LYS A 44 5.22 1.33 -7.13
CA LYS A 44 5.46 0.53 -8.36
C LYS A 44 6.95 0.28 -8.61
N LYS A 45 7.79 1.32 -8.48
CA LYS A 45 9.25 1.23 -8.66
C LYS A 45 9.89 0.31 -7.63
N ILE A 46 9.55 0.46 -6.35
CA ILE A 46 10.09 -0.35 -5.26
C ILE A 46 9.65 -1.79 -5.42
N THR A 47 8.37 -2.01 -5.72
CA THR A 47 7.79 -3.34 -5.88
C THR A 47 8.42 -4.09 -7.06
N LYS A 48 8.62 -3.42 -8.20
CA LYS A 48 9.32 -3.99 -9.36
C LYS A 48 10.79 -4.37 -9.06
N ARG A 49 11.46 -3.60 -8.18
CA ARG A 49 12.89 -3.81 -7.84
C ARG A 49 13.09 -4.84 -6.73
N LYS A 50 12.35 -4.72 -5.62
CA LYS A 50 12.54 -5.50 -4.39
C LYS A 50 11.65 -6.75 -4.35
N LEU A 51 10.42 -6.66 -4.85
CA LEU A 51 9.41 -7.71 -4.67
C LEU A 51 9.34 -8.72 -5.85
N LYS A 52 10.26 -8.60 -6.83
CA LYS A 52 10.51 -9.60 -7.86
C LYS A 52 10.82 -11.01 -7.29
N TYR A 53 11.22 -11.07 -6.02
CA TYR A 53 11.54 -12.28 -5.27
C TYR A 53 10.39 -12.81 -4.38
N LEU A 54 9.32 -12.04 -4.18
CA LEU A 54 8.22 -12.36 -3.25
C LEU A 54 6.94 -12.89 -3.95
N GLY A 55 7.05 -13.32 -5.22
CA GLY A 55 5.95 -13.93 -5.98
C GLY A 55 5.11 -12.87 -6.70
N GLY A 56 5.42 -12.65 -7.98
CA GLY A 56 4.87 -11.53 -8.78
C GLY A 56 3.35 -11.45 -8.92
N ARG A 57 2.60 -12.50 -8.56
CA ARG A 57 1.15 -12.60 -8.77
C ARG A 57 0.33 -11.89 -7.69
N THR A 58 0.85 -11.77 -6.46
CA THR A 58 0.18 -11.05 -5.35
C THR A 58 0.25 -9.53 -5.53
N ILE A 59 1.29 -9.07 -6.21
CA ILE A 59 1.59 -7.65 -6.43
C ILE A 59 0.62 -6.98 -7.41
N GLU A 60 0.34 -7.62 -8.55
CA GLU A 60 -0.55 -7.04 -9.58
C GLU A 60 -1.98 -6.93 -9.08
N ILE A 61 -2.43 -7.88 -8.26
CA ILE A 61 -3.76 -7.86 -7.64
C ILE A 61 -3.84 -6.71 -6.63
N ALA A 62 -2.89 -6.60 -5.72
CA ALA A 62 -2.87 -5.52 -4.72
C ALA A 62 -2.80 -4.12 -5.35
N LEU A 63 -2.09 -3.95 -6.47
CA LEU A 63 -2.02 -2.66 -7.17
C LEU A 63 -3.25 -2.34 -8.04
N SER A 64 -4.09 -3.33 -8.34
CA SER A 64 -5.30 -3.14 -9.16
C SER A 64 -6.55 -2.84 -8.33
N GLU A 65 -6.50 -3.09 -7.01
CA GLU A 65 -7.59 -2.84 -6.06
C GLU A 65 -7.49 -1.47 -5.35
N ILE A 66 -6.44 -0.69 -5.63
CA ILE A 66 -6.23 0.67 -5.12
C ILE A 66 -6.70 1.70 -6.15
#